data_AF-A0AAZ1XWJ8-F1
#
_entry.id   AF-A0AAZ1XWJ8-F1
#
_cell.length_a   1.000
_cell.length_b   1.000
_cell.length_c   1.000
_cell.angle_alpha   90.00
_cell.angle_beta   90.00
_cell.angle_gamma   90.00
#
_symmetry.space_group_name_H-M   'P 1'
#
loop_
_entity.id
_entity.type
_entity.pdbx_description
1 polymer ?
#
loop_
_entity_poly.entity_id
_entity_poly.type
_entity_poly.pdbx_seq_one_letter_code
_entity_poly.pdbx_strand_id
1 'polypeptide(L)'
;RSYPTLLLILAVYPSSLLSAPFKTLNIILAIKRGWQLKEEDAPAEEEEEEEEEELVDPLEAIRAKCEETEHCVHYKERLELCEARVSTRSNTEEECTEELFDFLHARDHCVAHKLFHNVK
;
A
#
# COMPACT_ATOMS: atom_id res chain seq x y z
N ARG A 1 26.96 38.93 0.58
CA ARG A 1 26.97 37.73 -0.29
C ARG A 1 25.61 37.07 -0.15
N SER A 2 24.87 37.07 -1.24
CA SER A 2 23.48 36.68 -1.49
C SER A 2 22.70 35.92 -0.39
N TYR A 3 21.77 36.62 0.27
CA TYR A 3 20.57 36.00 0.87
C TYR A 3 19.26 36.58 0.28
N PRO A 4 19.06 36.64 -1.05
CA PRO A 4 17.76 37.04 -1.58
C PRO A 4 16.73 35.89 -1.53
N THR A 5 17.15 34.63 -1.31
CA THR A 5 16.24 33.46 -1.36
C THR A 5 15.68 33.03 -0.01
N LEU A 6 16.38 33.27 1.11
CA LEU A 6 15.89 32.86 2.45
C LEU A 6 14.72 33.71 2.97
N LEU A 7 14.64 34.98 2.56
CA LEU A 7 13.56 35.90 2.98
C LEU A 7 12.24 35.65 2.24
N LEU A 8 12.28 35.06 1.04
CA LEU A 8 11.08 34.67 0.29
C LEU A 8 10.39 33.45 0.91
N ILE A 9 11.16 32.52 1.47
CA ILE A 9 10.61 31.31 2.09
C ILE A 9 9.79 31.67 3.35
N LEU A 10 10.23 32.65 4.15
CA LEU A 10 9.49 33.11 5.33
C LEU A 10 8.27 33.99 5.01
N ALA A 11 8.17 34.56 3.80
CA ALA A 11 7.01 35.35 3.37
C ALA A 11 5.93 34.50 2.66
N VAL A 12 6.31 33.34 2.10
CA VAL A 12 5.38 32.39 1.45
C VAL A 12 4.93 31.28 2.43
N TYR A 13 5.72 31.00 3.47
CA TYR A 13 5.25 30.17 4.58
C TYR A 13 4.48 31.03 5.57
N PRO A 14 3.15 30.88 5.68
CA PRO A 14 2.43 31.52 6.75
C PRO A 14 2.94 30.94 8.08
N SER A 15 3.19 31.80 9.06
CA SER A 15 3.61 31.48 10.43
C SER A 15 2.62 30.57 11.21
N SER A 16 1.62 30.01 10.53
CA SER A 16 0.59 29.11 11.04
C SER A 16 0.95 27.62 10.98
N LEU A 17 2.03 27.23 10.29
CA LEU A 17 2.48 25.82 10.28
C LEU A 17 3.25 25.39 11.53
N LEU A 18 3.67 26.33 12.38
CA LEU A 18 4.32 25.99 13.66
C LEU A 18 3.32 25.79 14.82
N SER A 19 2.01 25.85 14.56
CA SER A 19 0.97 25.67 15.58
C SER A 19 -0.26 24.88 15.09
N ALA A 20 -0.10 23.98 14.12
CA ALA A 20 -1.20 23.13 13.65
C ALA A 20 -1.76 22.27 14.81
N PRO A 21 -2.99 22.53 15.30
CA PRO A 21 -3.51 21.93 16.53
C PRO A 21 -4.27 20.65 16.21
N PHE A 22 -3.83 19.48 16.69
CA PHE A 22 -4.57 18.21 16.93
C PHE A 22 -5.55 17.64 15.85
N LYS A 23 -5.89 18.34 14.78
CA LYS A 23 -6.95 18.04 13.81
C LYS A 23 -6.45 17.34 12.55
N THR A 24 -5.19 17.57 12.16
CA THR A 24 -4.52 16.77 11.13
C THR A 24 -4.34 15.32 11.58
N LEU A 25 -4.14 15.10 12.89
CA LEU A 25 -4.17 13.75 13.48
C LEU A 25 -5.54 13.09 13.34
N ASN A 26 -6.65 13.84 13.49
CA ASN A 26 -8.00 13.29 13.36
C ASN A 26 -8.37 12.82 11.95
N ILE A 27 -7.86 13.48 10.90
CA ILE A 27 -8.07 13.07 9.51
C ILE A 27 -7.24 11.82 9.19
N ILE A 28 -5.97 11.79 9.61
CA ILE A 28 -5.11 10.61 9.48
C ILE A 28 -5.68 9.45 10.30
N LEU A 29 -6.22 9.73 11.49
CA LEU A 29 -6.91 8.76 12.34
C LEU A 29 -8.24 8.30 11.72
N ALA A 30 -8.97 9.16 11.00
CA ALA A 30 -10.18 8.77 10.26
C ALA A 30 -9.87 7.87 9.06
N ILE A 31 -8.77 8.14 8.34
CA ILE A 31 -8.28 7.29 7.25
C ILE A 31 -7.73 5.97 7.81
N LYS A 32 -7.00 6.01 8.93
CA LYS A 32 -6.50 4.83 9.65
C LYS A 32 -7.63 4.00 10.27
N ARG A 33 -8.74 4.63 10.65
CA ARG A 33 -10.01 3.98 11.04
C ARG A 33 -10.76 3.38 9.85
N GLY A 34 -10.52 3.84 8.62
CA GLY A 34 -11.17 3.33 7.42
C GLY A 34 -10.49 2.12 6.77
N TRP A 35 -9.22 1.85 7.10
CA TRP A 35 -8.40 0.82 6.44
C TRP A 35 -7.72 -0.15 7.42
N GLN A 36 -8.27 -0.34 8.62
CA GLN A 36 -7.80 -1.37 9.56
C GLN A 36 -8.99 -2.04 10.23
N LEU A 37 -9.38 -3.21 9.72
CA LEU A 37 -10.36 -4.08 10.35
C LEU A 37 -9.80 -5.49 10.42
N LYS A 38 -9.24 -5.85 11.58
CA LYS A 38 -9.44 -7.19 12.15
C LYS A 38 -9.42 -7.09 13.68
N GLU A 39 -10.61 -7.37 14.21
CA GLU A 39 -11.03 -7.96 15.50
C GLU A 39 -10.46 -7.46 16.83
N GLU A 40 -11.36 -6.88 17.65
CA GLU A 40 -11.38 -7.07 19.10
C GLU A 40 -12.85 -7.05 19.58
N ASP A 41 -13.18 -8.01 20.45
CA ASP A 41 -14.50 -8.59 20.77
C ASP A 41 -15.58 -7.70 21.44
N ALA A 42 -16.84 -8.17 21.31
CA ALA A 42 -17.97 -8.19 22.27
C ALA A 42 -19.25 -7.38 21.90
N PRO A 43 -20.47 -7.75 22.39
CA PRO A 43 -20.93 -8.95 23.12
C PRO A 43 -22.10 -9.72 22.45
N ALA A 44 -22.46 -10.87 23.03
CA ALA A 44 -23.51 -11.79 22.58
C ALA A 44 -24.92 -11.16 22.45
N GLU A 45 -25.43 -11.15 21.21
CA GLU A 45 -26.85 -11.07 20.88
C GLU A 45 -27.22 -12.35 20.10
N GLU A 46 -28.47 -12.78 20.22
CA GLU A 46 -29.01 -14.07 19.81
C GLU A 46 -28.65 -14.44 18.35
N GLU A 47 -28.07 -15.64 18.20
CA GLU A 47 -27.57 -16.23 16.96
C GLU A 47 -28.71 -16.51 15.96
N GLU A 48 -28.93 -15.59 15.02
CA GLU A 48 -29.22 -16.01 13.64
C GLU A 48 -27.86 -16.17 12.94
N GLU A 49 -27.35 -17.40 12.91
CA GLU A 49 -26.22 -17.81 12.06
C GLU A 49 -26.65 -17.67 10.59
N GLU A 50 -26.67 -16.45 10.06
CA GLU A 50 -26.53 -16.24 8.64
C GLU A 50 -25.12 -16.74 8.28
N GLU A 51 -25.05 -17.91 7.62
CA GLU A 51 -23.83 -18.37 6.96
C GLU A 51 -23.38 -17.27 5.99
N GLU A 52 -22.46 -16.39 6.42
CA GLU A 52 -21.72 -15.52 5.52
C GLU A 52 -20.92 -16.44 4.59
N GLU A 53 -21.50 -16.75 3.42
CA GLU A 53 -20.77 -17.39 2.34
C GLU A 53 -19.53 -16.54 2.04
N GLU A 54 -18.34 -17.11 2.28
CA GLU A 54 -17.06 -16.47 2.01
C GLU A 54 -16.98 -16.11 0.51
N LEU A 55 -17.32 -14.87 0.18
CA LEU A 55 -17.21 -14.31 -1.17
C LEU A 55 -15.71 -14.18 -1.52
N VAL A 56 -15.14 -15.23 -2.08
CA VAL A 56 -13.75 -15.25 -2.55
C VAL A 56 -13.59 -14.35 -3.78
N ASP A 57 -12.71 -13.34 -3.71
CA ASP A 57 -12.39 -12.47 -4.85
C ASP A 57 -11.67 -13.28 -5.95
N PRO A 58 -12.29 -13.42 -7.15
CA PRO A 58 -11.66 -14.13 -8.26
C PRO A 58 -10.30 -13.52 -8.68
N LEU A 59 -10.08 -12.23 -8.40
CA LEU A 59 -8.82 -11.56 -8.69
C LEU A 59 -7.66 -12.13 -7.87
N GLU A 60 -7.85 -12.46 -6.59
CA GLU A 60 -6.79 -13.02 -5.75
C GLU A 60 -6.34 -14.39 -6.25
N ALA A 61 -7.30 -15.25 -6.61
CA ALA A 61 -7.00 -16.56 -7.19
C ALA A 61 -6.22 -16.46 -8.51
N ILE A 62 -6.51 -15.44 -9.34
CA ILE A 62 -5.81 -15.22 -10.60
C ILE A 62 -4.42 -14.62 -10.37
N ARG A 63 -4.28 -13.69 -9.42
CA ARG A 63 -2.98 -13.13 -9.02
C ARG A 63 -2.04 -14.22 -8.54
N ALA A 64 -2.48 -15.10 -7.63
CA ALA A 64 -1.69 -16.23 -7.15
C ALA A 64 -1.17 -17.12 -8.30
N LYS A 65 -2.06 -17.49 -9.23
CA LYS A 65 -1.68 -18.27 -10.43
C LYS A 65 -0.73 -17.53 -11.38
N CYS A 66 -0.80 -16.20 -11.44
CA CYS A 66 0.09 -15.40 -12.28
C CYS A 66 1.47 -15.22 -11.63
N GLU A 67 1.54 -15.16 -10.29
CA GLU A 67 2.80 -15.08 -9.56
C GLU A 67 3.69 -16.32 -9.75
N GLU A 68 3.11 -17.49 -9.97
CA GLU A 68 3.82 -18.75 -10.24
C GLU A 68 4.46 -18.82 -11.64
N THR A 69 4.17 -17.86 -12.52
CA THR A 69 4.77 -17.84 -13.87
C THR A 69 6.24 -17.45 -13.80
N GLU A 70 7.08 -18.07 -14.64
CA GLU A 70 8.54 -17.87 -14.64
C GLU A 70 8.94 -16.39 -14.65
N HIS A 71 8.30 -15.58 -15.50
CA HIS A 71 8.56 -14.15 -15.59
C HIS A 71 8.21 -13.40 -14.29
N CYS A 72 7.10 -13.74 -13.64
CA CYS A 72 6.71 -13.09 -12.38
C CYS A 72 7.60 -13.54 -11.22
N VAL A 73 7.99 -14.82 -11.18
CA VAL A 73 8.91 -15.36 -10.16
C VAL A 73 10.26 -14.65 -10.20
N HIS A 74 10.82 -14.44 -11.40
CA HIS A 74 12.10 -13.74 -11.55
C HIS A 74 12.06 -12.29 -11.01
N TYR A 75 11.01 -11.53 -11.34
CA TYR A 75 10.88 -10.16 -10.83
C TYR A 75 10.54 -10.12 -9.34
N LYS A 76 9.79 -11.11 -8.84
CA LYS A 76 9.52 -11.28 -7.40
C LYS A 76 10.81 -11.53 -6.62
N GLU A 77 11.67 -12.42 -7.10
CA GLU A 77 12.99 -12.67 -6.48
C GLU A 77 13.83 -11.39 -6.46
N ARG A 78 13.84 -10.61 -7.55
CA ARG A 78 14.58 -9.34 -7.60
C ARG A 78 14.05 -8.32 -6.59
N LEU A 79 12.72 -8.23 -6.42
CA LEU A 79 12.08 -7.41 -5.41
C LEU A 79 12.49 -7.85 -3.99
N GLU A 80 12.39 -9.14 -3.68
CA GLU A 80 12.78 -9.70 -2.37
C GLU A 80 14.26 -9.44 -2.06
N LEU A 81 15.14 -9.53 -3.07
CA LEU A 81 16.57 -9.19 -2.93
C LEU A 81 16.81 -7.71 -2.66
N CYS A 82 16.01 -6.81 -3.25
CA CYS A 82 16.05 -5.39 -2.92
C CYS A 82 15.55 -5.14 -1.50
N GLU A 83 14.42 -5.72 -1.11
CA GLU A 83 13.84 -5.58 0.23
C GLU A 83 14.80 -6.08 1.32
N ALA A 84 15.50 -7.20 1.08
CA ALA A 84 16.55 -7.71 1.97
C ALA A 84 17.74 -6.73 2.10
N ARG A 85 18.10 -6.04 1.02
CA ARG A 85 19.19 -5.05 1.02
C ARG A 85 18.78 -3.75 1.71
N VAL A 86 17.55 -3.29 1.52
CA VAL A 86 17.04 -2.06 2.13
C VAL A 86 16.76 -2.26 3.62
N SER A 87 16.17 -3.40 4.00
CA SER A 87 15.87 -3.73 5.42
C SER A 87 17.12 -3.84 6.30
N THR A 88 18.26 -4.23 5.72
CA THR A 88 19.53 -4.35 6.46
C THR A 88 20.26 -3.02 6.63
N ARG A 89 19.87 -1.97 5.91
CA ARG A 89 20.52 -0.66 5.96
C ARG A 89 19.71 0.31 6.83
N SER A 90 20.35 0.81 7.89
CA SER A 90 19.71 1.75 8.81
C SER A 90 19.60 3.20 8.29
N ASN A 91 20.34 3.55 7.23
CA ASN A 91 20.33 4.89 6.64
C ASN A 91 20.66 4.79 5.15
N THR A 92 19.64 4.51 4.33
CA THR A 92 19.75 4.44 2.88
C THR A 92 18.61 5.21 2.23
N GLU A 93 18.90 5.89 1.13
CA GLU A 93 17.89 6.55 0.27
C GLU A 93 17.40 5.59 -0.85
N GLU A 94 17.85 4.33 -0.82
CA GLU A 94 17.45 3.30 -1.77
C GLU A 94 16.00 2.86 -1.49
N GLU A 95 15.19 2.77 -2.55
CA GLU A 95 13.81 2.30 -2.51
C GLU A 95 13.61 1.22 -3.59
N CYS A 96 12.81 0.19 -3.29
CA CYS A 96 12.55 -0.95 -4.20
C CYS A 96 11.37 -0.70 -5.14
N THR A 97 11.04 0.56 -5.43
CA THR A 97 9.88 0.92 -6.27
C THR A 97 10.07 0.51 -7.73
N GLU A 98 11.31 0.51 -8.24
CA GLU A 98 11.62 0.01 -9.58
C GLU A 98 11.29 -1.49 -9.69
N GLU A 99 11.84 -2.32 -8.79
CA GLU A 99 11.58 -3.76 -8.77
C GLU A 99 10.11 -4.09 -8.54
N LEU A 100 9.42 -3.28 -7.73
CA LEU A 100 7.99 -3.42 -7.51
C LEU A 100 7.20 -3.17 -8.80
N PHE A 101 7.52 -2.10 -9.54
CA PHE A 101 6.83 -1.82 -10.80
C PHE A 101 7.13 -2.87 -11.88
N ASP A 102 8.34 -3.42 -11.93
CA ASP A 102 8.69 -4.53 -12.81
C ASP A 102 7.84 -5.78 -12.52
N PHE A 103 7.74 -6.16 -11.23
CA PHE A 103 6.90 -7.28 -10.80
C PHE A 103 5.42 -7.04 -11.10
N LEU A 104 4.90 -5.86 -10.79
CA LEU A 104 3.52 -5.49 -11.07
C LEU A 104 3.21 -5.52 -12.56
N HIS A 105 4.12 -5.00 -13.39
CA HIS A 105 3.97 -5.01 -14.84
C HIS A 105 3.85 -6.44 -15.38
N ALA A 106 4.74 -7.34 -14.95
CA ALA A 106 4.70 -8.74 -15.35
C ALA A 106 3.42 -9.45 -14.89
N ARG A 107 3.04 -9.27 -13.62
CA ARG A 107 1.84 -9.88 -13.04
C ARG A 107 0.58 -9.37 -13.72
N ASP A 108 0.44 -8.07 -13.87
CA ASP A 108 -0.77 -7.44 -14.40
C ASP A 108 -0.93 -7.73 -15.91
N HIS A 109 0.17 -7.91 -16.64
CA HIS A 109 0.12 -8.45 -18.01
C HIS A 109 -0.53 -9.85 -18.03
N CYS A 110 -0.15 -10.76 -17.12
CA CYS A 110 -0.79 -12.07 -16.99
C CYS A 110 -2.26 -11.97 -16.54
N VAL A 111 -2.55 -11.15 -15.53
CA VAL A 111 -3.89 -11.01 -14.93
C VAL A 111 -4.87 -10.44 -15.96
N ALA A 112 -4.49 -9.45 -16.75
CA ALA A 112 -5.35 -8.82 -17.75
C ALA A 112 -5.90 -9.84 -18.78
N HIS A 113 -5.11 -10.87 -19.11
CA HIS A 113 -5.54 -11.94 -20.01
C HIS A 113 -6.53 -12.95 -19.38
N LYS A 114 -6.65 -12.98 -18.05
CA LYS A 114 -7.44 -14.01 -17.32
C LYS A 114 -8.62 -13.43 -16.54
N LEU A 115 -8.51 -12.19 -16.05
CA LEU A 115 -9.48 -11.58 -15.13
C LEU A 115 -10.85 -11.39 -15.76
N PHE A 116 -10.91 -10.87 -16.99
CA PHE A 116 -12.19 -10.58 -17.67
C PHE A 116 -13.01 -11.82 -18.05
N HIS A 117 -12.48 -13.03 -17.85
CA HIS A 117 -13.25 -14.27 -17.96
C HIS A 117 -14.01 -14.64 -16.68
N ASN A 118 -13.62 -14.08 -15.53
CA ASN A 118 -14.15 -14.42 -14.21
C ASN A 118 -15.03 -13.33 -13.60
N VAL A 119 -15.05 -12.14 -14.20
CA VAL A 119 -15.87 -11.00 -13.78
C VAL A 119 -16.93 -10.75 -14.86
N LYS A 120 -18.21 -10.67 -14.47
CA LYS A 120 -19.35 -10.41 -15.37
C LYS A 120 -19.82 -8.96 -15.26
#